data_AF-A0A3A0AKF7-F1
#
_entry.id   AF-A0A3A0AKF7-F1
#
_cell.length_a   1.000
_cell.length_b   1.000
_cell.length_c   1.000
_cell.angle_alpha   90.00
_cell.angle_beta   90.00
_cell.angle_gamma   90.00
#
_symmetry.space_group_name_H-M   'P 1'
#
loop_
_entity.id
_entity.type
_entity.pdbx_description
1 polymer ?
#
loop_
_entity_poly.entity_id
_entity_poly.type
_entity_poly.pdbx_seq_one_letter_code
_entity_poly.pdbx_strand_id
1 'polypeptide(L)'
;MRRVLYQSILLLLFGVLLIGACQSTAETTPPPAPPAQENTPTPAASTSTPVAQVSPLSAAESPLAAAESPLAAPGMNDQGKAMVVGRLFSQQTGQPLVREVVRLAEVYCPDDTKPEDRSEECFWALSNAFSPSTFTDEAGYFEFLNVEARDYVLMAGDYIGKYAFMEDEDGKPIIITAPADEATNVGEHHLEY
;
A
#
# COMPACT_ATOMS: atom_id res chain seq x y z
N MET A 1 2.78 -24.27 -38.87
CA MET A 1 2.08 -25.47 -38.36
C MET A 1 3.03 -26.40 -37.59
N ARG A 2 3.55 -25.97 -36.42
CA ARG A 2 4.44 -26.80 -35.57
C ARG A 2 4.30 -26.49 -34.07
N ARG A 3 3.11 -26.09 -33.59
CA ARG A 3 2.87 -25.77 -32.17
C ARG A 3 1.72 -26.55 -31.52
N VAL A 4 1.10 -27.50 -32.22
CA VAL A 4 -0.12 -28.20 -31.73
C VAL A 4 0.17 -29.62 -31.21
N LEU A 5 1.44 -30.06 -31.17
CA LEU A 5 1.77 -31.47 -30.89
C LEU A 5 2.35 -31.75 -29.49
N TYR A 6 2.30 -30.80 -28.55
CA TYR A 6 2.82 -31.02 -27.18
C TYR A 6 1.74 -31.04 -26.09
N GLN A 7 0.47 -30.84 -26.45
CA GLN A 7 -0.64 -30.74 -25.49
C GLN A 7 -1.44 -32.05 -25.32
N SER A 8 -1.01 -33.15 -25.95
CA SER A 8 -1.74 -34.44 -25.94
C SER A 8 -0.99 -35.61 -25.29
N ILE A 9 0.19 -35.41 -24.70
CA ILE A 9 1.05 -36.50 -24.16
C ILE A 9 1.30 -36.39 -22.64
N LEU A 10 0.65 -35.45 -21.94
CA LEU A 10 0.76 -35.30 -20.49
C LEU A 10 -0.58 -35.54 -19.76
N LEU A 11 -1.35 -36.53 -20.22
CA LEU A 11 -2.69 -36.82 -19.67
C LEU A 11 -2.91 -38.31 -19.31
N LEU A 12 -1.85 -39.12 -19.20
CA LEU A 12 -2.00 -40.58 -19.05
C LEU A 12 -1.02 -41.28 -18.10
N LEU A 13 -0.44 -40.61 -17.10
CA LEU A 13 0.32 -41.29 -16.04
C LEU A 13 0.02 -40.69 -14.67
N PHE A 14 -0.33 -41.57 -13.73
CA PHE A 14 -0.65 -41.37 -12.31
C PHE A 14 -2.12 -41.10 -11.96
N GLY A 15 -2.95 -42.07 -12.34
CA GLY A 15 -4.09 -42.44 -11.53
C GLY A 15 -3.67 -43.23 -10.27
N VAL A 16 -4.43 -43.00 -9.20
CA VAL A 16 -4.71 -43.91 -8.08
C VAL A 16 -3.60 -44.12 -7.03
N LEU A 17 -3.70 -43.38 -5.93
CA LEU A 17 -3.40 -43.93 -4.60
C LEU A 17 -4.56 -43.60 -3.64
N LEU A 18 -5.04 -44.67 -3.00
CA LEU A 18 -6.27 -44.78 -2.21
C LEU A 18 -6.08 -44.39 -0.74
N ILE A 19 -7.15 -43.78 -0.19
CA ILE A 19 -7.77 -44.00 1.13
C ILE A 19 -6.89 -43.86 2.39
N GLY A 20 -7.28 -42.94 3.27
CA GLY A 20 -6.87 -42.96 4.68
C GLY A 20 -7.66 -42.00 5.57
N ALA A 21 -8.68 -42.53 6.25
CA ALA A 21 -9.14 -42.23 7.63
C ALA A 21 -9.34 -40.75 8.05
N CYS A 22 -10.58 -40.31 8.24
CA CYS A 22 -11.34 -40.31 9.51
C CYS A 22 -11.05 -39.14 10.47
N GLN A 23 -12.13 -38.34 10.65
CA GLN A 23 -12.55 -37.67 11.89
C GLN A 23 -11.71 -36.50 12.41
N SER A 24 -12.31 -35.31 12.44
CA SER A 24 -12.93 -34.82 13.68
C SER A 24 -13.65 -33.50 13.41
N THR A 25 -14.97 -33.53 13.49
CA THR A 25 -15.81 -32.34 13.50
C THR A 25 -15.80 -31.78 14.91
N ALA A 26 -14.99 -30.75 15.17
CA ALA A 26 -15.11 -29.96 16.38
C ALA A 26 -16.01 -28.76 16.09
N GLU A 27 -17.31 -28.99 16.21
CA GLU A 27 -18.33 -27.95 16.28
C GLU A 27 -18.13 -27.18 17.59
N THR A 28 -17.59 -25.96 17.49
CA THR A 28 -17.46 -25.08 18.66
C THR A 28 -18.59 -24.06 18.57
N THR A 29 -19.70 -24.39 19.22
CA THR A 29 -20.84 -23.49 19.43
C THR A 29 -20.36 -22.22 20.18
N PRO A 30 -20.77 -21.02 19.75
CA PRO A 30 -20.33 -19.77 20.38
C PRO A 30 -20.90 -19.60 21.79
N PRO A 31 -20.16 -18.94 22.72
CA PRO A 31 -20.69 -18.58 24.03
C PRO A 31 -21.83 -17.55 23.92
N PRO A 32 -22.83 -17.59 24.81
CA PRO A 32 -24.02 -16.74 24.75
C PRO A 32 -23.69 -15.26 24.95
N ALA A 33 -24.35 -14.41 24.15
CA ALA A 33 -24.27 -12.96 24.24
C ALA A 33 -24.85 -12.43 25.58
N PRO A 34 -24.29 -11.33 26.14
CA PRO A 34 -24.89 -10.63 27.27
C PRO A 34 -26.27 -10.04 26.91
N PRO A 35 -27.21 -9.96 27.88
CA PRO A 35 -28.55 -9.43 27.62
C PRO A 35 -28.53 -7.95 27.24
N ALA A 36 -29.31 -7.61 26.22
CA ALA A 36 -29.61 -6.25 25.81
C ALA A 36 -30.32 -5.48 26.93
N GLN A 37 -29.83 -4.28 27.26
CA GLN A 37 -30.57 -3.33 28.08
C GLN A 37 -31.47 -2.47 27.20
N GLU A 38 -32.76 -2.80 27.26
CA GLU A 38 -33.88 -2.04 26.73
C GLU A 38 -34.13 -0.83 27.63
N ASN A 39 -33.78 0.37 27.18
CA ASN A 39 -34.17 1.61 27.82
C ASN A 39 -34.85 2.52 26.80
N THR A 40 -36.17 2.53 26.81
CA THR A 40 -37.05 3.62 26.36
C THR A 40 -38.46 3.29 26.90
N PRO A 41 -39.42 4.24 27.02
CA PRO A 41 -39.41 5.63 26.60
C PRO A 41 -39.91 6.59 27.71
N THR A 42 -40.00 7.91 27.44
CA THR A 42 -41.23 8.72 27.61
C THR A 42 -40.94 10.22 27.38
N PRO A 43 -41.89 10.99 26.81
CA PRO A 43 -41.67 12.28 26.15
C PRO A 43 -42.12 13.48 27.00
N ALA A 44 -42.10 14.66 26.37
CA ALA A 44 -42.63 15.98 26.77
C ALA A 44 -41.51 16.98 27.12
N ALA A 45 -41.51 18.23 26.68
CA ALA A 45 -42.49 19.02 25.96
C ALA A 45 -41.77 20.13 25.19
N SER A 46 -42.36 20.53 24.07
CA SER A 46 -42.04 21.76 23.36
C SER A 46 -42.41 22.97 24.21
N THR A 47 -41.54 23.98 24.26
CA THR A 47 -41.96 25.36 24.52
C THR A 47 -41.22 26.26 23.55
N SER A 48 -41.96 26.68 22.52
CA SER A 48 -41.58 27.71 21.55
C SER A 48 -41.92 29.08 22.09
N THR A 49 -41.02 30.07 21.98
CA THR A 49 -41.27 31.44 21.46
C THR A 49 -39.97 32.27 21.45
N PRO A 50 -39.88 33.37 20.67
CA PRO A 50 -38.72 33.63 19.81
C PRO A 50 -38.08 35.02 20.08
N VAL A 51 -37.17 35.37 19.16
CA VAL A 51 -36.77 36.72 18.70
C VAL A 51 -35.32 37.13 19.01
N ALA A 52 -34.51 36.90 17.97
CA ALA A 52 -33.54 37.80 17.35
C ALA A 52 -32.42 38.41 18.20
N GLN A 53 -31.20 37.96 17.92
CA GLN A 53 -30.08 38.87 17.70
C GLN A 53 -29.38 38.51 16.39
N VAL A 54 -29.50 39.42 15.42
CA VAL A 54 -28.67 39.50 14.22
C VAL A 54 -27.25 39.87 14.65
N SER A 55 -26.31 38.96 14.43
CA SER A 55 -24.90 39.30 14.27
C SER A 55 -24.49 38.73 12.93
N PRO A 56 -24.02 39.54 11.96
CA PRO A 56 -23.31 38.99 10.82
C PRO A 56 -21.98 38.46 11.35
N LEU A 57 -21.95 37.16 11.65
CA LEU A 57 -20.71 36.43 11.90
C LEU A 57 -20.02 36.23 10.54
N SER A 58 -19.51 37.33 10.00
CA SER A 58 -18.51 37.29 8.95
C SER A 58 -17.16 37.09 9.63
N ALA A 59 -16.81 35.83 9.82
CA ALA A 59 -15.44 35.41 10.04
C ALA A 59 -15.33 34.07 9.32
N ALA A 60 -14.62 34.13 8.19
CA ALA A 60 -14.24 33.05 7.32
C ALA A 60 -14.21 31.67 8.01
N GLU A 61 -14.98 30.72 7.47
CA GLU A 61 -14.50 29.35 7.40
C GLU A 61 -13.17 29.42 6.66
N SER A 62 -12.06 29.54 7.41
CA SER A 62 -10.78 29.07 6.91
C SER A 62 -11.03 27.65 6.44
N PRO A 63 -10.70 27.32 5.19
CA PRO A 63 -10.79 25.94 4.77
C PRO A 63 -9.97 25.16 5.79
N LEU A 64 -10.60 24.14 6.35
CA LEU A 64 -9.96 23.06 7.07
C LEU A 64 -8.62 22.80 6.37
N ALA A 65 -7.53 23.31 6.93
CA ALA A 65 -6.22 22.99 6.45
C ALA A 65 -6.15 21.48 6.62
N ALA A 66 -6.26 20.75 5.50
CA ALA A 66 -5.90 19.35 5.46
C ALA A 66 -4.57 19.30 6.20
N ALA A 67 -4.52 18.61 7.33
CA ALA A 67 -3.35 18.61 8.19
C ALA A 67 -2.15 18.33 7.29
N GLU A 68 -1.31 19.35 7.07
CA GLU A 68 -0.16 19.20 6.19
C GLU A 68 0.68 18.11 6.83
N SER A 69 0.87 17.00 6.12
CA SER A 69 1.68 15.90 6.64
C SER A 69 3.05 16.45 7.01
N PRO A 70 3.59 16.12 8.20
CA PRO A 70 4.94 16.52 8.57
C PRO A 70 6.01 15.91 7.65
N LEU A 71 5.63 14.91 6.83
CA LEU A 71 6.47 14.27 5.80
C LEU A 71 6.22 14.82 4.39
N ALA A 72 5.34 15.81 4.21
CA ALA A 72 5.04 16.37 2.88
C ALA A 72 6.20 17.18 2.29
N ALA A 73 7.14 17.64 3.12
CA ALA A 73 8.37 18.28 2.68
C ALA A 73 9.54 17.28 2.78
N PRO A 74 10.37 17.15 1.72
CA PRO A 74 11.54 16.29 1.77
C PRO A 74 12.53 16.74 2.87
N GLY A 75 12.98 15.82 3.70
CA GLY A 75 14.00 15.99 4.71
C GLY A 75 15.38 16.26 4.11
N MET A 76 16.37 16.53 4.95
CA MET A 76 17.73 16.79 4.48
C MET A 76 18.51 15.48 4.32
N ASN A 77 19.24 15.36 3.21
CA ASN A 77 20.02 14.17 2.87
C ASN A 77 21.53 14.38 3.06
N ASP A 78 22.24 13.30 3.38
CA ASP A 78 23.69 13.25 3.36
C ASP A 78 24.20 13.38 1.91
N GLN A 79 25.38 13.98 1.74
CA GLN A 79 25.99 14.15 0.43
C GLN A 79 26.24 12.80 -0.25
N GLY A 80 25.90 12.70 -1.54
CA GLY A 80 26.01 11.50 -2.35
C GLY A 80 24.89 10.47 -2.13
N LYS A 81 23.93 10.75 -1.25
CA LYS A 81 22.74 9.92 -1.05
C LYS A 81 21.57 10.43 -1.84
N ALA A 82 20.62 9.56 -2.11
CA ALA A 82 19.35 9.87 -2.74
C ALA A 82 18.22 9.89 -1.70
N MET A 83 17.12 10.57 -2.05
CA MET A 83 15.91 10.63 -1.26
C MET A 83 14.72 10.24 -2.14
N VAL A 84 13.78 9.48 -1.59
CA VAL A 84 12.57 9.06 -2.30
C VAL A 84 11.35 9.37 -1.45
N VAL A 85 10.41 10.13 -1.99
CA VAL A 85 9.19 10.55 -1.30
C VAL A 85 7.97 10.25 -2.17
N GLY A 86 6.83 10.02 -1.53
CA GLY A 86 5.58 9.81 -2.23
C GLY A 86 4.43 9.55 -1.27
N ARG A 87 3.31 9.11 -1.83
CA ARG A 87 2.09 8.83 -1.06
C ARG A 87 1.36 7.63 -1.61
N LEU A 88 0.86 6.77 -0.73
CA LEU A 88 0.23 5.51 -1.09
C LEU A 88 -1.22 5.41 -0.61
N PHE A 89 -2.06 4.83 -1.45
CA PHE A 89 -3.47 4.54 -1.18
C PHE A 89 -3.80 3.08 -1.49
N SER A 90 -4.79 2.53 -0.81
CA SER A 90 -5.40 1.25 -1.17
C SER A 90 -6.36 1.46 -2.34
N GLN A 91 -6.22 0.68 -3.41
CA GLN A 91 -7.21 0.62 -4.50
C GLN A 91 -8.56 0.08 -4.02
N GLN A 92 -8.56 -0.81 -3.01
CA GLN A 92 -9.78 -1.46 -2.51
C GLN A 92 -10.69 -0.48 -1.76
N THR A 93 -10.09 0.42 -0.97
CA THR A 93 -10.83 1.32 -0.07
C THR A 93 -10.76 2.78 -0.47
N GLY A 94 -9.82 3.15 -1.36
CA GLY A 94 -9.50 4.53 -1.70
C GLY A 94 -8.87 5.31 -0.54
N GLN A 95 -8.57 4.67 0.59
CA GLN A 95 -7.98 5.30 1.77
C GLN A 95 -6.46 5.29 1.71
N PRO A 96 -5.79 6.26 2.36
CA PRO A 96 -4.35 6.21 2.53
C PRO A 96 -3.90 4.91 3.20
N LEU A 97 -2.77 4.37 2.77
CA LEU A 97 -2.13 3.28 3.49
C LEU A 97 -1.47 3.86 4.74
N VAL A 98 -2.01 3.58 5.91
CA VAL A 98 -1.56 4.20 7.18
C VAL A 98 -0.65 3.25 7.94
N ARG A 99 0.52 3.76 8.37
CA ARG A 99 1.53 3.00 9.14
C ARG A 99 1.97 1.72 8.43
N GLU A 100 1.92 1.75 7.11
CA GLU A 100 2.27 0.63 6.25
C GLU A 100 3.78 0.58 6.06
N VAL A 101 4.35 -0.63 6.05
CA VAL A 101 5.78 -0.79 5.77
C VAL A 101 6.00 -0.52 4.30
N VAL A 102 6.95 0.35 3.96
CA VAL A 102 7.37 0.57 2.57
C VAL A 102 8.83 0.19 2.45
N ARG A 103 9.19 -0.53 1.38
CA ARG A 103 10.55 -1.01 1.15
C ARG A 103 10.99 -0.73 -0.28
N LEU A 104 12.29 -0.48 -0.44
CA LEU A 104 12.92 -0.32 -1.75
C LEU A 104 13.71 -1.59 -2.09
N ALA A 105 13.29 -2.28 -3.14
CA ALA A 105 14.07 -3.35 -3.76
C ALA A 105 15.05 -2.75 -4.76
N GLU A 106 16.31 -3.16 -4.71
CA GLU A 106 17.35 -2.64 -5.59
C GLU A 106 17.24 -3.27 -6.98
N VAL A 107 17.36 -2.46 -8.03
CA VAL A 107 17.26 -2.91 -9.42
C VAL A 107 18.65 -3.09 -10.03
N TYR A 108 18.79 -4.18 -10.79
CA TYR A 108 20.01 -4.57 -11.48
C TYR A 108 19.68 -4.83 -12.95
N CYS A 109 20.34 -4.10 -13.83
CA CYS A 109 20.15 -4.19 -15.27
C CYS A 109 21.47 -4.62 -15.94
N PRO A 110 21.42 -5.38 -17.05
CA PRO A 110 22.53 -5.46 -17.99
C PRO A 110 23.01 -4.07 -18.45
N ASP A 111 24.31 -3.94 -18.73
CA ASP A 111 24.94 -2.64 -19.07
C ASP A 111 24.37 -2.01 -20.36
N ASP A 112 23.83 -2.82 -21.27
CA ASP A 112 23.28 -2.41 -22.56
C ASP A 112 21.74 -2.29 -22.58
N THR A 113 21.07 -2.49 -21.43
CA THR A 113 19.62 -2.34 -21.32
C THR A 113 19.22 -0.89 -21.54
N LYS A 114 18.31 -0.68 -22.50
CA LYS A 114 17.76 0.64 -22.80
C LYS A 114 16.64 0.98 -21.81
N PRO A 115 16.37 2.28 -21.58
CA PRO A 115 15.32 2.72 -20.67
C PRO A 115 13.95 2.05 -20.88
N GLU A 116 13.55 1.86 -22.14
CA GLU A 116 12.30 1.21 -22.54
C GLU A 116 12.26 -0.30 -22.25
N ASP A 117 13.41 -0.96 -22.19
CA ASP A 117 13.52 -2.42 -22.01
C ASP A 117 13.70 -2.80 -20.53
N ARG A 118 13.85 -1.80 -19.63
CA ARG A 118 14.19 -2.02 -18.21
C ARG A 118 13.18 -2.88 -17.46
N SER A 119 11.88 -2.76 -17.76
CA SER A 119 10.84 -3.53 -17.09
C SER A 119 10.84 -5.02 -17.49
N GLU A 120 11.56 -5.39 -18.55
CA GLU A 120 11.65 -6.78 -19.05
C GLU A 120 13.03 -7.39 -18.80
N GLU A 121 14.10 -6.61 -18.91
CA GLU A 121 15.48 -7.10 -18.85
C GLU A 121 16.12 -6.96 -17.47
N CYS A 122 15.69 -5.98 -16.66
CA CYS A 122 16.23 -5.80 -15.32
C CYS A 122 15.57 -6.77 -14.34
N PHE A 123 16.33 -7.16 -13.32
CA PHE A 123 15.80 -7.87 -12.16
C PHE A 123 15.96 -7.01 -10.91
N TRP A 124 15.21 -7.33 -9.87
CA TRP A 124 15.28 -6.62 -8.60
C TRP A 124 15.45 -7.58 -7.44
N ALA A 125 16.10 -7.10 -6.37
CA ALA A 125 16.36 -7.87 -5.17
C ALA A 125 15.93 -7.10 -3.92
N LEU A 126 15.12 -7.76 -3.10
CA LEU A 126 14.74 -7.27 -1.78
C LEU A 126 15.45 -8.08 -0.70
N SER A 127 16.22 -7.40 0.15
CA SER A 127 16.92 -7.98 1.29
C SER A 127 16.27 -7.55 2.60
N ASN A 128 15.95 -8.49 3.48
CA ASN A 128 15.35 -8.17 4.78
C ASN A 128 16.26 -7.39 5.72
N ALA A 129 17.57 -7.56 5.58
CA ALA A 129 18.53 -6.89 6.44
C ALA A 129 19.03 -5.56 5.86
N PHE A 130 19.08 -5.44 4.53
CA PHE A 130 19.83 -4.36 3.87
C PHE A 130 18.98 -3.46 2.97
N SER A 131 17.82 -3.92 2.50
CA SER A 131 16.96 -3.04 1.70
C SER A 131 16.37 -1.94 2.57
N PRO A 132 16.43 -0.68 2.11
CA PRO A 132 15.81 0.44 2.82
C PRO A 132 14.34 0.16 3.13
N SER A 133 13.90 0.56 4.32
CA SER A 133 12.51 0.49 4.74
C SER A 133 12.11 1.73 5.51
N THR A 134 10.87 2.16 5.33
CA THR A 134 10.24 3.23 6.09
C THR A 134 8.78 2.86 6.38
N PHE A 135 8.04 3.76 7.01
CA PHE A 135 6.60 3.62 7.21
C PHE A 135 5.86 4.79 6.59
N THR A 136 4.65 4.54 6.08
CA THR A 136 3.73 5.64 5.77
C THR A 136 3.16 6.28 7.03
N ASP A 137 2.82 7.56 6.95
CA ASP A 137 2.13 8.27 8.03
C ASP A 137 0.58 8.11 7.98
N GLU A 138 -0.14 8.90 8.77
CA GLU A 138 -1.61 8.89 8.85
C GLU A 138 -2.29 9.37 7.55
N ALA A 139 -1.57 10.13 6.72
CA ALA A 139 -2.04 10.60 5.44
C ALA A 139 -1.52 9.76 4.27
N GLY A 140 -0.75 8.70 4.53
CA GLY A 140 -0.19 7.79 3.53
C GLY A 140 1.13 8.25 2.91
N TYR A 141 1.74 9.33 3.41
CA TYR A 141 3.03 9.81 2.92
C TYR A 141 4.16 8.94 3.46
N PHE A 142 5.15 8.68 2.63
CA PHE A 142 6.39 8.03 3.03
C PHE A 142 7.60 8.85 2.58
N GLU A 143 8.70 8.63 3.28
CA GLU A 143 9.98 9.22 2.97
C GLU A 143 11.11 8.23 3.25
N PHE A 144 12.01 8.12 2.27
CA PHE A 144 13.30 7.47 2.39
C PHE A 144 14.40 8.52 2.37
N LEU A 145 15.12 8.64 3.47
CA LEU A 145 16.32 9.46 3.59
C LEU A 145 17.57 8.57 3.52
N ASN A 146 18.66 9.17 3.06
CA ASN A 146 20.01 8.62 3.04
C ASN A 146 20.13 7.27 2.31
N VAL A 147 19.31 7.04 1.29
CA VAL A 147 19.39 5.82 0.49
C VAL A 147 20.49 5.93 -0.57
N GLU A 148 21.03 4.79 -1.00
CA GLU A 148 22.05 4.80 -2.05
C GLU A 148 21.46 5.34 -3.36
N ALA A 149 22.24 6.11 -4.10
CA ALA A 149 21.83 6.56 -5.43
C ALA A 149 21.85 5.38 -6.41
N ARG A 150 20.66 4.95 -6.85
CA ARG A 150 20.45 3.83 -7.79
C ARG A 150 18.98 3.73 -8.18
N ASP A 151 18.67 2.65 -8.88
CA ASP A 151 17.33 2.31 -9.28
C ASP A 151 16.66 1.36 -8.29
N TYR A 152 15.36 1.59 -8.09
CA TYR A 152 14.55 0.88 -7.10
C TYR A 152 13.19 0.47 -7.66
N VAL A 153 12.64 -0.60 -7.09
CA VAL A 153 11.21 -0.91 -7.14
C VAL A 153 10.64 -0.71 -5.73
N LEU A 154 9.49 -0.05 -5.65
CA LEU A 154 8.81 0.20 -4.38
C LEU A 154 7.79 -0.90 -4.08
N MET A 155 7.89 -1.47 -2.88
CA MET A 155 6.95 -2.44 -2.31
C MET A 155 6.32 -1.84 -1.06
N ALA A 156 5.00 -1.98 -0.90
CA ALA A 156 4.30 -1.77 0.36
C ALA A 156 3.89 -3.11 0.96
N GLY A 157 4.03 -3.28 2.28
CA GLY A 157 3.67 -4.49 3.01
C GLY A 157 4.84 -5.34 3.49
N ASP A 158 4.49 -6.53 3.97
CA ASP A 158 5.41 -7.57 4.42
C ASP A 158 5.53 -8.66 3.33
N TYR A 159 6.75 -8.99 2.94
CA TYR A 159 7.06 -10.04 1.96
C TYR A 159 6.64 -11.45 2.41
N ILE A 160 6.42 -11.69 3.72
CA ILE A 160 5.83 -12.93 4.25
C ILE A 160 4.29 -12.85 4.23
N GLY A 161 3.75 -11.65 4.43
CA GLY A 161 2.33 -11.39 4.58
C GLY A 161 1.68 -10.85 3.31
N LYS A 162 0.96 -9.74 3.46
CA LYS A 162 0.35 -9.00 2.36
C LYS A 162 1.34 -7.97 1.85
N TYR A 163 1.54 -7.92 0.53
CA TYR A 163 2.35 -6.91 -0.12
C TYR A 163 1.76 -6.52 -1.47
N ALA A 164 2.12 -5.33 -1.95
CA ALA A 164 1.81 -4.83 -3.28
C ALA A 164 3.00 -4.01 -3.81
N PHE A 165 3.15 -3.96 -5.13
CA PHE A 165 4.14 -3.12 -5.79
C PHE A 165 3.48 -1.88 -6.35
N MET A 166 4.28 -0.83 -6.50
CA MET A 166 3.92 0.27 -7.38
C MET A 166 4.03 -0.20 -8.83
N GLU A 167 2.92 -0.28 -9.54
CA GLU A 167 2.82 -0.91 -10.86
C GLU A 167 2.39 0.10 -11.93
N ASP A 168 2.79 -0.16 -13.18
CA ASP A 168 2.34 0.56 -14.36
C ASP A 168 0.97 0.04 -14.85
N GLU A 169 0.50 0.58 -15.98
CA GLU A 169 -0.80 0.19 -16.56
C GLU A 169 -0.85 -1.29 -17.00
N ASP A 170 0.31 -1.93 -17.19
CA ASP A 170 0.44 -3.34 -17.58
C ASP A 170 0.64 -4.28 -16.36
N GLY A 171 0.59 -3.74 -15.14
CA GLY A 171 0.80 -4.51 -13.90
C GLY A 171 2.27 -4.88 -13.66
N LYS A 172 3.22 -4.19 -14.30
CA LYS A 172 4.65 -4.40 -14.05
C LYS A 172 5.15 -3.41 -13.00
N PRO A 173 6.08 -3.81 -12.12
CA PRO A 173 6.65 -2.88 -11.16
C PRO A 173 7.34 -1.69 -11.84
N ILE A 174 7.01 -0.48 -11.38
CA ILE A 174 7.65 0.75 -11.85
C ILE A 174 9.07 0.83 -11.27
N ILE A 175 10.04 1.02 -12.15
CA ILE A 175 11.43 1.28 -11.76
C ILE A 175 11.62 2.78 -11.55
N ILE A 176 11.97 3.15 -10.32
CA ILE A 176 12.24 4.51 -9.89
C ILE A 176 13.76 4.73 -9.91
N THR A 177 14.22 5.77 -10.61
CA THR A 177 15.60 6.22 -10.53
C THR A 177 15.75 7.24 -9.39
N ALA A 178 16.63 6.96 -8.44
CA ALA A 178 16.94 7.84 -7.31
C ALA A 178 18.37 8.38 -7.44
N PRO A 179 18.57 9.58 -8.02
CA PRO A 179 19.89 10.16 -8.22
C PRO A 179 20.51 10.67 -6.91
N ALA A 180 21.85 10.73 -6.88
CA ALA A 180 22.58 11.30 -5.76
C ALA A 180 22.28 12.79 -5.60
N ASP A 181 22.20 13.25 -4.35
CA ASP A 181 21.96 14.65 -3.97
C ASP A 181 20.60 15.21 -4.42
N GLU A 182 19.67 14.33 -4.80
CA GLU A 182 18.35 14.69 -5.31
C GLU A 182 17.21 13.98 -4.57
N ALA A 183 16.05 14.65 -4.55
CA ALA A 183 14.79 14.10 -4.06
C ALA A 183 13.95 13.61 -5.24
N THR A 184 13.73 12.30 -5.34
CA THR A 184 12.78 11.72 -6.28
C THR A 184 11.39 11.68 -5.66
N ASN A 185 10.50 12.53 -6.15
CA ASN A 185 9.08 12.47 -5.81
C ASN A 185 8.36 11.53 -6.79
N VAL A 186 7.86 10.41 -6.28
CA VAL A 186 7.09 9.45 -7.10
C VAL A 186 5.61 9.82 -7.20
N GLY A 187 5.14 10.79 -6.44
CA GLY A 187 3.75 11.24 -6.46
C GLY A 187 2.83 10.34 -5.66
N GLU A 188 1.56 10.31 -6.07
CA GLU A 188 0.51 9.51 -5.43
C GLU A 188 0.27 8.23 -6.24
N HIS A 189 0.27 7.08 -5.57
CA HIS A 189 -0.01 5.79 -6.19
C HIS A 189 -1.07 5.01 -5.42
N HIS A 190 -1.95 4.36 -6.17
CA HIS A 190 -2.94 3.44 -5.62
C HIS A 190 -2.46 2.01 -5.84
N LEU A 191 -2.26 1.27 -4.75
CA LEU A 191 -1.75 -0.10 -4.79
C LEU A 191 -2.89 -1.09 -4.62
N GLU A 192 -2.76 -2.29 -5.20
CA GLU A 192 -3.67 -3.42 -4.94
C GLU A 192 -3.44 -4.00 -3.52
N TYR A 193 -3.75 -3.16 -2.52
CA TYR A 193 -3.50 -3.38 -1.10
C TYR A 193 -4.77 -3.20 -0.28
#